data_AF-A0A7J6TAY6-F1
#
_entry.id   AF-A0A7J6TAY6-F1
#
_cell.length_a   1.000
_cell.length_b   1.000
_cell.length_c   1.000
_cell.angle_alpha   90.00
_cell.angle_beta   90.00
_cell.angle_gamma   90.00
#
_symmetry.space_group_name_H-M   'P 1'
#
loop_
_entity.id
_entity.type
_entity.pdbx_description
1 polymer ?
#
loop_
_entity_poly.entity_id
_entity_poly.type
_entity_poly.pdbx_seq_one_letter_code
_entity_poly.pdbx_strand_id
1 'polypeptide(L)'
;HDAETQTPFAYERPPSPLFIPAKSGSDAGTQILDGELFDFDKEVIPVLEVVVGRTIERALMEVLEEEELKAIQKRQAEFAALRHAELLEAQRMEGVEKRRSDERERRKAQEQMRLRVEGVVRRKVLSRQLAKQLVAELEADAFKRLQELGKFDNPHLVEVETKIFPRILGL
;
A
#
# COMPACT_ATOMS: atom_id res chain seq x y z
N HIS A 1 -8.51 -22.56 162.38
CA HIS A 1 -7.45 -22.32 161.39
C HIS A 1 -8.10 -22.25 160.03
N ASP A 2 -8.27 -21.01 159.60
CA ASP A 2 -8.84 -20.61 158.32
C ASP A 2 -7.93 -21.03 157.17
N ALA A 3 -8.53 -21.49 156.08
CA ALA A 3 -7.85 -21.64 154.80
C ALA A 3 -8.74 -21.00 153.74
N GLU A 4 -8.58 -19.68 153.58
CA GLU A 4 -9.11 -18.91 152.46
C GLU A 4 -8.52 -19.48 151.16
N THR A 5 -9.37 -19.96 150.26
CA THR A 5 -8.93 -20.38 148.92
C THR A 5 -9.28 -19.27 147.93
N GLN A 6 -8.25 -18.53 147.55
CA GLN A 6 -8.21 -17.40 146.63
C GLN A 6 -8.70 -17.77 145.21
N THR A 7 -9.53 -16.92 144.61
CA THR A 7 -10.05 -17.02 143.22
C THR A 7 -8.94 -16.74 142.17
N PRO A 8 -8.80 -17.53 141.09
CA PRO A 8 -7.82 -17.24 140.05
C PRO A 8 -8.32 -16.14 139.08
N PHE A 9 -7.41 -15.21 138.78
CA PHE A 9 -7.54 -14.11 137.80
C PHE A 9 -7.93 -14.64 136.41
N ALA A 10 -8.96 -14.06 135.78
CA ALA A 10 -9.39 -14.43 134.44
C ALA A 10 -8.45 -13.82 133.38
N TYR A 11 -7.85 -14.66 132.54
CA TYR A 11 -7.11 -14.22 131.35
C TYR A 11 -8.09 -13.79 130.25
N GLU A 12 -7.98 -12.58 129.72
CA GLU A 12 -8.79 -12.09 128.61
C GLU A 12 -8.44 -12.83 127.30
N ARG A 13 -9.46 -13.37 126.63
CA ARG A 13 -9.31 -14.09 125.35
C ARG A 13 -9.08 -13.08 124.21
N PRO A 14 -8.16 -13.34 123.25
CA PRO A 14 -7.99 -12.48 122.09
C PRO A 14 -9.27 -12.39 121.25
N PRO A 15 -9.48 -11.27 120.52
CA PRO A 15 -10.69 -11.04 119.74
C PRO A 15 -10.85 -12.10 118.67
N SER A 16 -12.07 -12.63 118.55
CA SER A 16 -12.42 -13.65 117.55
C SER A 16 -12.16 -13.13 116.12
N PRO A 17 -11.65 -13.97 115.21
CA PRO A 17 -11.41 -13.57 113.82
C PRO A 17 -12.71 -13.11 113.14
N LEU A 18 -12.58 -12.11 112.25
CA LEU A 18 -13.70 -11.55 111.49
C LEU A 18 -14.28 -12.62 110.56
N PHE A 19 -15.59 -12.82 110.66
CA PHE A 19 -16.32 -13.75 109.78
C PHE A 19 -16.46 -13.14 108.38
N ILE A 20 -15.89 -13.81 107.38
CA ILE A 20 -16.09 -13.51 105.96
C ILE A 20 -17.11 -14.52 105.41
N PRO A 21 -18.31 -14.10 104.99
CA PRO A 21 -19.30 -15.00 104.41
C PRO A 21 -18.75 -15.71 103.17
N ALA A 22 -19.01 -17.02 103.05
CA ALA A 22 -18.70 -17.75 101.83
C ALA A 22 -19.51 -17.17 100.67
N LYS A 23 -18.88 -17.00 99.50
CA LYS A 23 -19.56 -16.57 98.27
C LYS A 23 -20.76 -17.48 98.03
N SER A 24 -21.96 -16.91 98.12
CA SER A 24 -23.21 -17.62 97.84
C SER A 24 -23.74 -17.17 96.49
N GLY A 25 -23.75 -18.10 95.54
CA GLY A 25 -24.14 -17.90 94.15
C GLY A 25 -23.49 -18.95 93.26
N SER A 26 -24.23 -19.48 92.28
CA SER A 26 -23.68 -20.36 91.26
C SER A 26 -23.02 -19.52 90.16
N ASP A 27 -21.75 -19.77 89.89
CA ASP A 27 -21.07 -19.17 88.74
C ASP A 27 -21.60 -19.82 87.44
N ALA A 28 -22.06 -19.01 86.49
CA ALA A 28 -22.52 -19.45 85.18
C ALA A 28 -21.77 -18.67 84.09
N GLY A 29 -21.25 -19.39 83.11
CA GLY A 29 -20.63 -18.82 81.91
C GLY A 29 -21.52 -19.05 80.71
N THR A 30 -21.66 -18.05 79.85
CA THR A 30 -22.27 -18.19 78.53
C THR A 30 -21.17 -18.07 77.47
N GLN A 31 -21.13 -19.01 76.53
CA GLN A 31 -20.21 -19.01 75.40
C GLN A 31 -20.99 -19.34 74.14
N ILE A 32 -20.74 -18.59 73.08
CA ILE A 32 -21.24 -18.92 71.74
C ILE A 32 -20.13 -19.67 71.02
N LEU A 33 -20.46 -20.83 70.45
CA LEU A 33 -19.54 -21.67 69.69
C LEU A 33 -19.57 -21.32 68.20
N ASP A 34 -18.49 -21.67 67.49
CA ASP A 34 -18.40 -21.46 66.05
C ASP A 34 -19.57 -22.14 65.33
N GLY A 35 -20.32 -21.35 64.55
CA GLY A 35 -21.48 -21.81 63.79
C GLY A 35 -22.84 -21.68 64.49
N GLU A 36 -22.91 -21.40 65.80
CA GLU A 36 -24.20 -21.27 66.52
C GLU A 36 -25.04 -20.06 66.07
N LEU A 37 -24.41 -19.04 65.49
CA LEU A 37 -25.06 -17.82 65.00
C LEU A 37 -25.12 -17.72 63.46
N PHE A 38 -24.63 -18.73 62.73
CA PHE A 38 -24.56 -18.66 61.28
C PHE A 38 -25.95 -18.79 60.64
N ASP A 39 -26.31 -17.81 59.82
CA ASP A 39 -27.57 -17.78 59.06
C ASP A 39 -27.26 -17.76 57.56
N PHE A 40 -27.36 -18.93 56.92
CA PHE A 40 -26.99 -19.09 55.51
C PHE A 40 -27.71 -18.10 54.59
N ASP A 41 -29.01 -17.86 54.83
CA ASP A 41 -29.83 -17.03 53.96
C ASP A 41 -29.37 -15.56 53.97
N LYS A 42 -28.72 -15.11 55.05
CA LYS A 42 -28.11 -13.78 55.14
C LYS A 42 -26.69 -13.76 54.61
N GLU A 43 -25.89 -14.74 55.02
CA GLU A 43 -24.45 -14.76 54.73
C GLU A 43 -24.15 -15.09 53.26
N VAL A 44 -25.08 -15.73 52.53
CA VAL A 44 -24.92 -16.03 51.10
C VAL A 44 -25.17 -14.82 50.19
N ILE A 45 -25.91 -13.81 50.67
CA ILE A 45 -26.33 -12.66 49.85
C ILE A 45 -25.13 -11.93 49.22
N PRO A 46 -24.07 -11.54 49.97
CA PRO A 46 -22.95 -10.82 49.39
C PRO A 46 -22.20 -11.64 48.34
N VAL A 47 -22.14 -12.97 48.53
CA VAL A 47 -21.49 -13.88 47.57
C VAL A 47 -22.29 -13.91 46.27
N LEU A 48 -23.62 -14.04 46.35
CA LEU A 48 -24.50 -14.04 45.18
C LEU A 48 -24.47 -12.70 44.44
N GLU A 49 -24.49 -11.58 45.16
CA GLU A 49 -24.39 -10.24 44.56
C GLU A 49 -23.12 -10.09 43.72
N VAL A 50 -21.97 -10.53 44.25
CA VAL A 50 -20.70 -10.49 43.52
C VAL A 50 -20.74 -11.45 42.32
N VAL A 51 -21.18 -12.70 42.50
CA VAL A 51 -21.19 -13.69 41.42
C VAL A 51 -22.10 -13.25 40.28
N VAL A 52 -23.33 -12.81 40.59
CA VAL A 52 -24.29 -12.36 39.58
C VAL A 52 -23.80 -11.07 38.92
N GLY A 53 -23.35 -10.09 39.71
CA GLY A 53 -22.84 -8.83 39.20
C GLY A 53 -21.67 -9.02 38.24
N ARG A 54 -20.67 -9.82 38.63
CA ARG A 54 -19.51 -10.14 37.79
C ARG A 54 -19.89 -10.93 36.55
N THR A 55 -20.84 -11.86 36.65
CA THR A 55 -21.26 -12.67 35.50
C THR A 55 -21.97 -11.81 34.45
N ILE A 56 -22.85 -10.90 34.88
CA ILE A 56 -23.55 -9.99 33.97
C ILE A 56 -22.58 -9.00 33.35
N GLU A 57 -21.70 -8.41 34.16
CA GLU A 57 -20.67 -7.47 33.69
C GLU A 57 -19.78 -8.13 32.63
N ARG A 58 -19.29 -9.35 32.91
CA ARG A 58 -18.47 -10.14 32.00
C ARG A 58 -19.20 -10.44 30.69
N ALA A 59 -20.44 -10.95 30.77
CA ALA A 59 -21.24 -11.28 29.59
C ALA A 59 -21.53 -10.05 28.71
N LEU A 60 -21.79 -8.90 29.34
CA LEU A 60 -22.00 -7.65 28.61
C LEU A 60 -20.74 -7.20 27.87
N MET A 61 -19.58 -7.24 28.52
CA MET A 61 -18.31 -6.88 27.86
C MET A 61 -18.02 -7.80 26.67
N GLU A 62 -18.18 -9.12 26.85
CA GLU A 62 -17.92 -10.11 25.79
C GLU A 62 -18.81 -9.87 24.56
N VAL A 63 -20.11 -9.62 24.76
CA VAL A 63 -21.02 -9.31 23.64
C VAL A 63 -20.65 -8.00 22.95
N LEU A 64 -20.28 -6.95 23.70
CA LEU A 64 -19.87 -5.68 23.11
C LEU A 64 -18.58 -5.82 22.28
N GLU A 65 -17.59 -6.55 22.80
CA GLU A 65 -16.34 -6.83 22.10
C GLU A 65 -16.59 -7.62 20.81
N GLU A 66 -17.45 -8.65 20.86
CA GLU A 66 -17.80 -9.43 19.67
C GLU A 66 -18.48 -8.59 18.60
N GLU A 67 -19.42 -7.72 18.97
CA GLU A 67 -20.11 -6.84 18.02
C GLU A 67 -19.17 -5.77 17.44
N GLU A 68 -18.26 -5.22 18.25
CA GLU A 68 -17.24 -4.30 17.76
C GLU A 68 -16.31 -4.98 16.74
N LEU A 69 -15.83 -6.18 17.06
CA LEU A 69 -14.97 -6.95 16.15
C LEU A 69 -15.68 -7.26 14.83
N LYS A 70 -16.96 -7.65 14.86
CA LYS A 70 -17.78 -7.86 13.66
C LYS A 70 -17.90 -6.58 12.83
N ALA A 71 -18.14 -5.44 13.49
CA ALA A 71 -18.24 -4.14 12.81
C ALA A 71 -16.91 -3.73 12.15
N ILE A 72 -15.78 -3.91 12.83
CA ILE A 72 -14.45 -3.64 12.29
C ILE A 72 -14.17 -4.53 11.08
N GLN A 73 -14.40 -5.84 11.19
CA GLN A 73 -14.18 -6.79 10.09
C GLN A 73 -15.03 -6.44 8.87
N LYS A 74 -16.30 -6.12 9.06
CA LYS A 74 -17.20 -5.68 7.98
C LYS A 74 -16.65 -4.45 7.28
N ARG A 75 -16.26 -3.42 8.04
CA ARG A 75 -15.70 -2.18 7.48
C ARG A 75 -14.38 -2.43 6.74
N GLN A 76 -13.51 -3.30 7.26
CA GLN A 76 -12.26 -3.67 6.58
C GLN A 76 -12.53 -4.40 5.26
N ALA A 77 -13.49 -5.33 5.24
CA ALA A 77 -13.88 -6.06 4.04
C ALA A 77 -14.46 -5.13 2.97
N GLU A 78 -15.36 -4.23 3.35
CA GLU A 78 -15.93 -3.21 2.45
C GLU A 78 -14.84 -2.30 1.86
N PHE A 79 -13.91 -1.83 2.69
CA PHE A 79 -12.80 -0.99 2.25
C PHE A 79 -11.84 -1.75 1.33
N ALA A 80 -11.54 -3.02 1.63
CA ALA A 80 -10.70 -3.86 0.78
C ALA A 80 -11.35 -4.11 -0.58
N ALA A 81 -12.66 -4.37 -0.62
CA ALA A 81 -13.42 -4.55 -1.85
C ALA A 81 -13.40 -3.28 -2.72
N LEU A 82 -13.62 -2.11 -2.11
CA LEU A 82 -13.57 -0.82 -2.80
C LEU A 82 -12.19 -0.58 -3.40
N ARG A 83 -11.12 -0.70 -2.59
CA ARG A 83 -9.75 -0.53 -3.07
C ARG A 83 -9.39 -1.49 -4.19
N HIS A 84 -9.84 -2.73 -4.11
CA HIS A 84 -9.59 -3.72 -5.16
C HIS A 84 -10.30 -3.35 -6.47
N ALA A 85 -11.54 -2.86 -6.40
CA ALA A 85 -12.26 -2.38 -7.56
C ALA A 85 -11.57 -1.16 -8.21
N GLU A 86 -11.16 -0.19 -7.40
CA GLU A 86 -10.42 1.00 -7.86
C GLU A 86 -9.09 0.62 -8.53
N LEU A 87 -8.35 -0.32 -7.93
CA LEU A 87 -7.06 -0.79 -8.47
C LEU A 87 -7.24 -1.52 -9.80
N LEU A 88 -8.26 -2.38 -9.93
CA LEU A 88 -8.58 -3.04 -11.19
C LEU A 88 -8.96 -2.02 -12.29
N GLU A 89 -9.73 -1.00 -11.94
CA GLU A 89 -10.09 0.06 -12.89
C GLU A 89 -8.86 0.86 -13.31
N ALA A 90 -7.99 1.23 -12.37
CA ALA A 90 -6.74 1.93 -12.66
C ALA A 90 -5.85 1.12 -13.61
N GLN A 91 -5.66 -0.18 -13.35
CA GLN A 91 -4.90 -1.08 -14.21
C GLN A 91 -5.51 -1.19 -15.61
N ARG A 92 -6.84 -1.26 -15.71
CA ARG A 92 -7.55 -1.27 -16.99
C ARG A 92 -7.26 0.01 -17.78
N MET A 93 -7.34 1.16 -17.13
CA MET A 93 -7.08 2.47 -17.75
C MET A 93 -5.63 2.61 -18.18
N GLU A 94 -4.68 2.21 -17.34
CA GLU A 94 -3.25 2.20 -17.65
C GLU A 94 -2.95 1.30 -18.86
N GLY A 95 -3.54 0.10 -18.92
CA GLY A 95 -3.38 -0.81 -20.06
C GLY A 95 -3.99 -0.27 -21.37
N VAL A 96 -5.05 0.54 -21.30
CA VAL A 96 -5.59 1.25 -22.48
C VAL A 96 -4.64 2.35 -22.91
N GLU A 97 -4.14 3.16 -21.97
CA GLU A 97 -3.27 4.29 -22.29
C GLU A 97 -1.92 3.82 -22.83
N LYS A 98 -1.34 2.76 -22.26
CA LYS A 98 -0.12 2.14 -22.79
C LYS A 98 -0.29 1.71 -24.24
N ARG A 99 -1.38 1.01 -24.57
CA ARG A 99 -1.68 0.60 -25.97
C ARG A 99 -1.81 1.81 -26.91
N ARG A 100 -2.47 2.89 -26.45
CA ARG A 100 -2.59 4.13 -27.23
C ARG A 100 -1.24 4.81 -27.44
N SER A 101 -0.40 4.85 -26.42
CA SER A 101 0.95 5.41 -26.48
C SER A 101 1.82 4.61 -27.46
N ASP A 102 1.84 3.28 -27.32
CA ASP A 102 2.61 2.38 -28.19
C ASP A 102 2.20 2.54 -29.67
N GLU A 103 0.89 2.61 -29.96
CA GLU A 103 0.41 2.84 -31.32
C GLU A 103 0.78 4.23 -31.83
N ARG A 104 0.68 5.27 -30.98
CA ARG A 104 1.09 6.64 -31.34
C ARG A 104 2.58 6.70 -31.71
N GLU A 105 3.43 6.04 -30.94
CA GLU A 105 4.87 5.96 -31.22
C GLU A 105 5.16 5.21 -32.51
N ARG A 106 4.50 4.07 -32.74
CA ARG A 106 4.61 3.32 -33.99
C ARG A 106 4.23 4.16 -35.20
N ARG A 107 3.11 4.90 -35.13
CA ARG A 107 2.67 5.79 -36.22
C ARG A 107 3.66 6.92 -36.47
N LYS A 108 4.21 7.51 -35.40
CA LYS A 108 5.25 8.54 -35.52
C LYS A 108 6.51 8.00 -36.21
N ALA A 109 6.95 6.79 -35.86
CA ALA A 109 8.11 6.15 -36.48
C ALA A 109 7.85 5.83 -37.98
N GLN A 110 6.67 5.31 -38.31
CA GLN A 110 6.25 5.05 -39.69
C GLN A 110 6.25 6.32 -40.52
N GLU A 111 5.69 7.42 -39.99
CA GLU A 111 5.63 8.70 -40.68
C GLU A 111 7.03 9.29 -40.93
N GLN A 112 7.91 9.24 -39.92
CA GLN A 112 9.29 9.67 -40.10
C GLN A 112 10.02 8.86 -41.17
N MET A 113 9.81 7.55 -41.21
CA MET A 113 10.39 6.69 -42.25
C MET A 113 9.83 7.05 -43.64
N ARG A 114 8.51 7.28 -43.75
CA ARG A 114 7.87 7.72 -44.99
C ARG A 114 8.49 9.01 -45.52
N LEU A 115 8.61 10.03 -44.67
CA LEU A 115 9.19 11.33 -45.04
C LEU A 115 10.66 11.19 -45.48
N ARG A 116 11.44 10.32 -44.83
CA ARG A 116 12.83 10.04 -45.24
C ARG A 116 12.89 9.41 -46.63
N VAL A 117 12.08 8.38 -46.86
CA VAL A 117 12.02 7.68 -48.16
C VAL A 117 11.55 8.63 -49.26
N GLU A 118 10.48 9.39 -49.00
CA GLU A 118 9.95 10.39 -49.92
C GLU A 118 11.00 11.45 -50.27
N GLY A 119 11.73 11.96 -49.27
CA GLY A 119 12.80 12.94 -49.50
C GLY A 119 13.96 12.40 -50.34
N VAL A 120 14.29 11.11 -50.23
CA VAL A 120 15.28 10.46 -51.11
C VAL A 120 14.74 10.31 -52.52
N VAL A 121 13.50 9.82 -52.68
CA VAL A 121 12.87 9.65 -53.99
C VAL A 121 12.73 10.99 -54.71
N ARG A 122 12.23 12.02 -54.02
CA ARG A 122 12.08 13.38 -54.55
C ARG A 122 13.40 13.94 -55.07
N ARG A 123 14.49 13.80 -54.30
CA ARG A 123 15.84 14.21 -54.75
C ARG A 123 16.27 13.44 -56.00
N LYS A 124 16.13 12.11 -56.02
CA LYS A 124 16.50 11.29 -57.19
C LYS A 124 15.73 11.70 -58.45
N VAL A 125 14.42 11.95 -58.34
CA VAL A 125 13.58 12.38 -59.46
C VAL A 125 14.01 13.75 -59.97
N LEU A 126 14.22 14.72 -59.08
CA LEU A 126 14.69 16.06 -59.45
C LEU A 126 16.07 16.03 -60.11
N SER A 127 17.05 15.32 -59.53
CA SER A 127 18.38 15.17 -60.11
C SER A 127 18.33 14.55 -61.51
N ARG A 128 17.46 13.55 -61.73
CA ARG A 128 17.27 12.94 -63.05
C ARG A 128 16.66 13.91 -64.06
N GLN A 129 15.67 14.71 -63.65
CA GLN A 129 15.05 15.71 -64.51
C GLN A 129 16.06 16.81 -64.90
N LEU A 130 16.80 17.33 -63.92
CA LEU A 130 17.85 18.33 -64.15
C LEU A 130 18.96 17.80 -65.06
N ALA A 131 19.46 16.59 -64.81
CA ALA A 131 20.47 15.98 -65.65
C ALA A 131 20.01 15.85 -67.11
N LYS A 132 18.75 15.45 -67.33
CA LYS A 132 18.18 15.38 -68.69
C LYS A 132 18.13 16.74 -69.38
N GLN A 133 17.71 17.79 -68.67
CA GLN A 133 17.63 19.15 -69.20
C GLN A 133 19.02 19.69 -69.54
N LEU A 134 19.96 19.62 -68.58
CA LEU A 134 21.32 20.11 -68.76
C LEU A 134 22.08 19.37 -69.85
N VAL A 135 21.93 18.04 -69.95
CA VAL A 135 22.58 17.25 -71.02
C VAL A 135 22.03 17.63 -72.38
N ALA A 136 20.71 17.84 -72.52
CA ALA A 136 20.11 18.25 -73.79
C ALA A 136 20.58 19.65 -74.23
N GLU A 137 20.70 20.59 -73.28
CA GLU A 137 21.24 21.94 -73.55
C GLU A 137 22.73 21.89 -73.90
N LEU A 138 23.52 21.13 -73.13
CA LEU A 138 24.96 20.97 -73.38
C LEU A 138 25.23 20.29 -74.73
N GLU A 139 24.43 19.28 -75.09
CA GLU A 139 24.52 18.62 -76.39
C GLU A 139 24.31 19.63 -77.52
N ALA A 140 23.22 20.39 -77.47
CA ALA A 140 22.91 21.41 -78.47
C ALA A 140 24.01 22.48 -78.56
N ASP A 141 24.52 22.96 -77.44
CA ASP A 141 25.58 23.98 -77.40
C ASP A 141 26.94 23.43 -77.86
N ALA A 142 27.29 22.19 -77.50
CA ALA A 142 28.50 21.53 -77.96
C ALA A 142 28.48 21.30 -79.47
N PHE A 143 27.36 20.85 -80.04
CA PHE A 143 27.19 20.74 -81.48
C PHE A 143 27.31 22.10 -82.18
N LYS A 144 26.68 23.16 -81.66
CA LYS A 144 26.84 24.51 -82.24
C LYS A 144 28.30 24.98 -82.22
N ARG A 145 28.99 24.86 -81.08
CA ARG A 145 30.39 25.27 -80.96
C ARG A 145 31.34 24.48 -81.86
N LEU A 146 31.14 23.17 -81.97
CA LEU A 146 31.93 22.32 -82.88
C LEU A 146 31.70 22.70 -84.36
N GLN A 147 30.48 23.14 -84.70
CA GLN A 147 30.14 23.66 -86.02
C GLN A 147 30.78 25.01 -86.30
N GLU A 148 30.74 25.95 -85.35
CA GLU A 148 31.43 27.24 -85.43
C GLU A 148 32.95 27.09 -85.56
N LEU A 149 33.54 26.10 -84.88
CA LEU A 149 34.97 25.78 -84.99
C LEU A 149 35.36 25.03 -86.27
N GLY A 150 34.40 24.79 -87.17
CA GLY A 150 34.63 24.11 -88.45
C GLY A 150 35.12 22.67 -88.30
N LYS A 151 34.78 22.00 -87.18
CA LYS A 151 35.20 20.62 -86.90
C LYS A 151 34.25 19.57 -87.48
N PHE A 152 33.10 20.00 -87.98
CA PHE A 152 32.26 19.15 -88.81
C PHE A 152 32.64 19.36 -90.27
N ASP A 153 33.15 18.30 -90.89
CA ASP A 153 33.41 18.31 -92.31
C ASP A 153 32.08 18.40 -93.06
N ASN A 154 32.01 19.29 -94.06
CA ASN A 154 30.84 19.37 -94.92
C ASN A 154 30.83 18.10 -95.80
N PRO A 155 29.82 17.23 -95.71
CA PRO A 155 29.79 15.95 -96.42
C PRO A 155 29.98 16.13 -97.93
N HIS A 156 29.47 17.24 -98.48
CA HIS A 156 29.62 17.57 -99.89
C HIS A 156 31.03 18.04 -100.26
N LEU A 157 31.73 18.75 -99.37
CA LEU A 157 33.11 19.18 -99.62
C LEU A 157 34.08 18.00 -99.51
N VAL A 158 33.90 17.11 -98.54
CA VAL A 158 34.70 15.88 -98.44
C VAL A 158 34.45 14.98 -99.65
N GLU A 159 33.21 14.87 -100.11
CA GLU A 159 32.89 14.08 -101.30
C GLU A 159 33.50 14.68 -102.58
N VAL A 160 33.51 16.01 -102.69
CA VAL A 160 34.23 16.71 -103.76
C VAL A 160 35.73 16.46 -103.66
N GLU A 161 36.34 16.60 -102.49
CA GLU A 161 37.78 16.42 -102.28
C GLU A 161 38.25 14.97 -102.47
N THR A 162 37.48 13.99 -102.02
CA THR A 162 37.88 12.57 -102.02
C THR A 162 37.44 11.80 -103.27
N LYS A 163 36.34 12.19 -103.94
CA LYS A 163 35.82 11.46 -105.11
C LYS A 163 35.87 12.26 -106.41
N ILE A 164 35.68 13.59 -106.35
CA ILE A 164 35.54 14.42 -107.56
C ILE A 164 36.89 15.02 -107.97
N PHE A 165 37.66 15.61 -107.04
CA PHE A 165 38.97 16.19 -107.35
C PHE A 165 39.96 15.19 -107.95
N PRO A 166 40.10 13.94 -107.47
CA PRO A 166 40.97 12.96 -108.13
C PRO A 166 40.53 12.70 -109.58
N ARG A 167 39.22 12.61 -109.79
CA ARG A 167 38.61 12.32 -111.10
C ARG A 167 38.74 13.48 -112.11
N ILE A 168 38.83 14.73 -111.65
CA ILE A 168 39.04 15.92 -112.49
C ILE A 168 40.54 16.19 -112.70
N LEU A 169 41.39 15.91 -111.71
CA LEU A 169 42.85 16.11 -111.78
C LEU A 169 43.60 14.97 -112.46
N GLY A 170 42.93 13.87 -112.82
CA GLY A 170 43.53 12.79 -113.59
C GLY A 170 44.52 11.92 -112.81
N LEU A 171 44.26 11.69 -111.53
CA LEU A 171 44.87 10.62 -110.73
C LEU A 171 43.84 9.51 -110.46
#